data_AF-A0A3M5WHU7-F1
#
_entry.id   AF-A0A3M5WHU7-F1
#
_cell.length_a   1.000
_cell.length_b   1.000
_cell.length_c   1.000
_cell.angle_alpha   90.00
_cell.angle_beta   90.00
_cell.angle_gamma   90.00
#
_symmetry.space_group_name_H-M   'P 1'
#
loop_
_entity.id
_entity.type
_entity.pdbx_description
1 polymer ?
#
loop_
_entity_poly.entity_id
_entity_poly.type
_entity_poly.pdbx_seq_one_letter_code
_entity_poly.pdbx_strand_id
1 'polypeptide(L)'
;MLTRLILTFTLCFTIYACAEEDSLNISADQMKHALERISFTCHVEADHLPSISENARQLYQYARLLETTEGPKDYQKIARYYRLASAEGNYKAATNLHTLISQGVIETDNPEKDVIDIVEGLIAQGIPGGYYDMGHYLEEGYGVKQDGSRANAYFRRAADLGNPDAQFYVSKLLEGIESAEETVTSMRRCAMNQGHAQAAFNYGVYMKVRGNYPEAIQAFQAGARYGSRNSASFLREGFSTTDASDEQYYFALPVDDKRSLRYKQIGAFLRRYDALGAKVPDIDQIVPLPPAKLPEWDGTFEWLKKRESTPPAEKPSEDMIRALSQEKGLDPETGLPLPK
;
A
#
# COMPACT_ATOMS: atom_id res chain seq x y z
N MET A 1 73.00 13.21 49.31
CA MET A 1 72.70 14.35 48.42
C MET A 1 72.43 13.81 47.01
N LEU A 2 71.19 13.99 46.57
CA LEU A 2 70.60 13.91 45.22
C LEU A 2 70.88 12.72 44.26
N THR A 3 69.89 11.83 44.30
CA THR A 3 69.16 11.16 43.20
C THR A 3 69.11 11.87 41.83
N ARG A 4 69.19 11.08 40.74
CA ARG A 4 68.35 11.16 39.51
C ARG A 4 68.60 9.91 38.63
N LEU A 5 67.71 8.90 38.68
CA LEU A 5 66.54 8.67 37.81
C LEU A 5 66.92 8.07 36.44
N ILE A 6 66.96 6.74 36.37
CA ILE A 6 67.00 5.96 35.11
C ILE A 6 65.55 5.73 34.69
N LEU A 7 65.14 6.32 33.56
CA LEU A 7 63.83 6.10 32.95
C LEU A 7 63.86 4.75 32.23
N THR A 8 63.25 3.71 32.80
CA THR A 8 62.89 2.48 32.07
C THR A 8 61.53 2.70 31.40
N PHE A 9 61.52 2.78 30.08
CA PHE A 9 60.31 2.79 29.26
C PHE A 9 59.71 1.37 29.26
N THR A 10 58.74 1.13 30.13
CA THR A 10 57.89 -0.07 30.10
C THR A 10 56.94 0.04 28.91
N LEU A 11 57.17 -0.77 27.89
CA LEU A 11 56.28 -0.93 26.74
C LEU A 11 55.03 -1.69 27.22
N CYS A 12 53.96 -0.97 27.54
CA CYS A 12 52.64 -1.58 27.77
C CYS A 12 52.13 -2.13 26.43
N PHE A 13 52.24 -3.44 26.23
CA PHE A 13 51.43 -4.15 25.25
C PHE A 13 49.97 -4.07 25.71
N THR A 14 49.23 -3.12 25.16
CA THR A 14 47.76 -3.17 25.19
C THR A 14 47.35 -4.38 24.36
N ILE A 15 46.88 -5.42 25.04
CA ILE A 15 46.20 -6.56 24.45
C ILE A 15 44.94 -5.98 23.80
N TYR A 16 44.97 -5.84 22.47
CA TYR A 16 43.77 -5.65 21.68
C TYR A 16 43.00 -6.98 21.80
N ALA A 17 42.00 -7.03 22.68
CA ALA A 17 41.02 -8.09 22.65
C ALA A 17 40.32 -7.99 21.29
N CYS A 18 40.68 -8.87 20.37
CA CYS A 18 39.86 -9.13 19.19
C CYS A 18 38.51 -9.60 19.74
N ALA A 19 37.48 -8.77 19.58
CA ALA A 19 36.12 -9.25 19.70
C ALA A 19 35.99 -10.40 18.69
N GLU A 20 35.74 -11.61 19.18
CA GLU A 20 35.32 -12.72 18.34
C GLU A 20 34.10 -12.24 17.55
N GLU A 21 34.22 -12.19 16.22
CA GLU A 21 33.06 -12.24 15.37
C GLU A 21 32.36 -13.56 15.72
N ASP A 22 31.25 -13.47 16.46
CA ASP A 22 30.33 -14.59 16.65
C ASP A 22 29.87 -15.02 15.25
N SER A 23 30.61 -15.95 14.65
CA SER A 23 30.21 -16.59 13.42
C SER A 23 28.96 -17.40 13.77
N LEU A 24 27.79 -16.85 13.46
CA LEU A 24 26.52 -17.56 13.56
C LEU A 24 26.66 -18.87 12.79
N ASN A 25 26.78 -19.98 13.53
CA ASN A 25 26.96 -21.31 12.96
C ASN A 25 25.59 -21.81 12.46
N ILE A 26 25.14 -21.27 11.33
CA ILE A 26 23.88 -21.62 10.69
C ILE A 26 24.10 -22.88 9.84
N SER A 27 23.44 -23.97 10.21
CA SER A 27 23.47 -25.20 9.43
C SER A 27 22.81 -25.05 8.06
N ALA A 28 23.19 -25.89 7.10
CA ALA A 28 22.56 -25.92 5.78
C ALA A 28 21.05 -26.16 5.85
N ASP A 29 20.58 -26.97 6.81
CA ASP A 29 19.15 -27.24 7.01
C ASP A 29 18.41 -26.01 7.56
N GLN A 30 19.01 -25.26 8.49
CA GLN A 30 18.45 -23.99 8.98
C GLN A 30 18.37 -22.96 7.85
N MET A 31 19.39 -22.88 7.01
CA MET A 31 19.37 -22.00 5.82
C MET A 31 18.26 -22.42 4.85
N LYS A 32 18.14 -23.71 4.55
CA LYS A 32 17.10 -24.24 3.66
C LYS A 32 15.70 -23.92 4.18
N HIS A 33 15.43 -24.16 5.46
CA HIS A 33 14.14 -23.83 6.07
C HIS A 33 13.85 -22.33 6.08
N ALA A 34 14.87 -21.48 6.25
CA ALA A 34 14.71 -20.04 6.13
C ALA A 34 14.30 -19.64 4.69
N LEU A 35 14.98 -20.20 3.68
CA LEU A 35 14.67 -19.95 2.26
C LEU A 35 13.28 -20.42 1.85
N GLU A 36 12.86 -21.60 2.32
CA GLU A 36 11.50 -22.12 2.11
C GLU A 36 10.44 -21.15 2.65
N ARG A 37 10.68 -20.56 3.83
CA ARG A 37 9.77 -19.56 4.42
C ARG A 37 9.79 -18.21 3.71
N ILE A 38 10.89 -17.88 3.03
CA ILE A 38 11.00 -16.65 2.24
C ILE A 38 10.26 -16.82 0.91
N SER A 39 10.27 -18.01 0.31
CA SER A 39 9.63 -18.30 -0.98
C SER A 39 8.21 -17.74 -1.09
N PHE A 40 7.84 -17.22 -2.25
CA PHE A 40 6.57 -16.52 -2.46
C PHE A 40 5.89 -16.96 -3.75
N THR A 41 4.58 -17.17 -3.68
CA THR A 41 3.72 -17.39 -4.85
C THR A 41 2.76 -16.21 -4.96
N CYS A 42 2.65 -15.64 -6.16
CA CYS A 42 1.75 -14.51 -6.40
C CYS A 42 0.30 -14.97 -6.33
N HIS A 43 -0.45 -14.40 -5.39
CA HIS A 43 -1.90 -14.49 -5.28
C HIS A 43 -2.52 -13.12 -5.47
N VAL A 44 -3.73 -13.09 -6.04
CA VAL A 44 -4.48 -11.84 -6.25
C VAL A 44 -5.53 -11.72 -5.16
N GLU A 45 -5.59 -10.55 -4.51
CA GLU A 45 -6.51 -10.27 -3.41
C GLU A 45 -7.97 -10.49 -3.83
N ALA A 46 -8.33 -10.07 -5.04
CA ALA A 46 -9.68 -10.18 -5.58
C ALA A 46 -10.23 -11.62 -5.57
N ASP A 47 -9.37 -12.64 -5.62
CA ASP A 47 -9.78 -14.05 -5.57
C ASP A 47 -10.24 -14.49 -4.17
N HIS A 48 -9.90 -13.72 -3.13
CA HIS A 48 -10.20 -14.00 -1.72
C HIS A 48 -11.29 -13.10 -1.14
N LEU A 49 -11.75 -12.09 -1.89
CA LEU A 49 -12.72 -11.12 -1.41
C LEU A 49 -14.16 -11.60 -1.63
N PRO A 50 -15.04 -11.53 -0.61
CA PRO A 50 -16.44 -11.87 -0.76
C PRO A 50 -17.17 -10.82 -1.62
N SER A 51 -18.27 -11.25 -2.24
CA SER A 51 -19.15 -10.34 -2.97
C SER A 51 -19.85 -9.36 -2.02
N ILE A 52 -19.90 -8.08 -2.39
CA ILE A 52 -20.60 -7.03 -1.64
C ILE A 52 -22.04 -6.89 -2.17
N SER A 53 -23.03 -6.96 -1.28
CA SER A 53 -24.45 -6.78 -1.61
C SER A 53 -24.73 -5.35 -2.09
N GLU A 54 -25.84 -5.14 -2.80
CA GLU A 54 -26.20 -3.79 -3.28
C GLU A 54 -26.50 -2.83 -2.12
N ASN A 55 -27.18 -3.29 -1.08
CA ASN A 55 -27.43 -2.48 0.12
C ASN A 55 -26.12 -2.05 0.80
N ALA A 56 -25.19 -3.00 0.99
CA ALA A 56 -23.88 -2.72 1.58
C ALA A 56 -23.05 -1.77 0.71
N ARG A 57 -23.16 -1.89 -0.62
CA ARG A 57 -22.53 -0.99 -1.60
C ARG A 57 -23.12 0.42 -1.52
N GLN A 58 -24.44 0.55 -1.48
CA GLN A 58 -25.13 1.84 -1.41
C GLN A 58 -24.79 2.59 -0.11
N LEU A 59 -24.86 1.91 1.04
CA LEU A 59 -24.49 2.47 2.35
C LEU A 59 -23.05 3.00 2.34
N TYR A 60 -22.10 2.19 1.84
CA TYR A 60 -20.69 2.58 1.73
C TYR A 60 -20.47 3.76 0.78
N GLN A 61 -21.08 3.74 -0.41
CA GLN A 61 -20.95 4.82 -1.39
C GLN A 61 -21.52 6.14 -0.86
N TYR A 62 -22.64 6.08 -0.14
CA TYR A 62 -23.22 7.26 0.51
C TYR A 62 -22.34 7.79 1.64
N ALA A 63 -21.73 6.91 2.46
CA ALA A 63 -20.74 7.31 3.46
C ALA A 63 -19.55 8.04 2.79
N ARG A 64 -19.01 7.49 1.69
CA ARG A 64 -17.94 8.11 0.89
C ARG A 64 -18.34 9.45 0.30
N LEU A 65 -19.59 9.59 -0.17
CA LEU A 65 -20.12 10.85 -0.66
C LEU A 65 -20.08 11.91 0.44
N LEU A 66 -20.60 11.61 1.63
CA LEU A 66 -20.61 12.54 2.76
C LEU A 66 -19.19 12.98 3.16
N GLU A 67 -18.26 12.04 3.17
CA GLU A 67 -16.85 12.27 3.50
C GLU A 67 -16.14 13.16 2.47
N THR A 68 -16.43 12.97 1.17
CA THR A 68 -15.74 13.67 0.07
C THR A 68 -16.44 14.96 -0.41
N THR A 69 -17.68 15.21 0.04
CA THR A 69 -18.39 16.48 -0.24
C THR A 69 -17.60 17.65 0.38
N GLU A 70 -17.69 18.86 -0.15
CA GLU A 70 -17.02 20.01 0.48
C GLU A 70 -17.74 20.46 1.77
N GLY A 71 -17.04 21.17 2.66
CA GLY A 71 -17.61 21.73 3.89
C GLY A 71 -17.44 20.86 5.14
N PRO A 72 -17.96 21.33 6.30
CA PRO A 72 -17.80 20.64 7.58
C PRO A 72 -18.38 19.23 7.55
N LYS A 73 -17.73 18.32 8.28
CA LYS A 73 -18.06 16.89 8.30
C LYS A 73 -18.66 16.50 9.64
N ASP A 74 -19.77 15.78 9.58
CA ASP A 74 -20.30 15.04 10.71
C ASP A 74 -19.80 13.59 10.60
N TYR A 75 -18.66 13.32 11.23
CA TYR A 75 -18.02 12.01 11.16
C TYR A 75 -18.81 10.94 11.91
N GLN A 76 -19.58 11.29 12.93
CA GLN A 76 -20.46 10.33 13.61
C GLN A 76 -21.57 9.85 12.67
N LYS A 77 -22.15 10.77 11.89
CA LYS A 77 -23.10 10.42 10.83
C LYS A 77 -22.47 9.59 9.72
N ILE A 78 -21.23 9.88 9.32
CA ILE A 78 -20.50 9.06 8.33
C ILE A 78 -20.26 7.65 8.89
N ALA A 79 -19.82 7.54 10.14
CA ALA A 79 -19.56 6.29 10.82
C ALA A 79 -20.81 5.42 10.97
N ARG A 80 -21.99 6.01 11.19
CA ARG A 80 -23.28 5.29 11.13
C ARG A 80 -23.39 4.45 9.85
N TYR A 81 -23.17 5.07 8.69
CA TYR A 81 -23.27 4.35 7.41
C TYR A 81 -22.16 3.33 7.22
N TYR A 82 -20.94 3.59 7.71
CA TYR A 82 -19.89 2.59 7.69
C TYR A 82 -20.18 1.39 8.58
N ARG A 83 -20.72 1.59 9.79
CA ARG A 83 -21.17 0.51 10.68
C ARG A 83 -22.24 -0.36 10.02
N LEU A 84 -23.27 0.27 9.46
CA LEU A 84 -24.35 -0.44 8.75
C LEU A 84 -23.83 -1.19 7.52
N ALA A 85 -22.97 -0.57 6.70
CA ALA A 85 -22.37 -1.23 5.55
C ALA A 85 -21.46 -2.40 5.95
N SER A 86 -20.66 -2.24 7.01
CA SER A 86 -19.79 -3.27 7.56
C SER A 86 -20.60 -4.47 8.08
N ALA A 87 -21.71 -4.22 8.79
CA ALA A 87 -22.63 -5.26 9.26
C ALA A 87 -23.29 -6.06 8.11
N GLU A 88 -23.40 -5.47 6.93
CA GLU A 88 -23.83 -6.13 5.69
C GLU A 88 -22.67 -6.77 4.89
N GLY A 89 -21.47 -6.88 5.49
CA GLY A 89 -20.31 -7.52 4.88
C GLY A 89 -19.47 -6.62 3.97
N ASN A 90 -19.66 -5.30 3.99
CA ASN A 90 -18.78 -4.39 3.24
C ASN A 90 -17.45 -4.21 3.98
N TYR A 91 -16.46 -5.03 3.62
CA TYR A 91 -15.12 -4.98 4.20
C TYR A 91 -14.41 -3.63 4.00
N LYS A 92 -14.71 -2.86 2.94
CA LYS A 92 -14.15 -1.51 2.74
C LYS A 92 -14.72 -0.51 3.74
N ALA A 93 -15.99 -0.68 4.11
CA ALA A 93 -16.61 0.12 5.15
C ALA A 93 -16.00 -0.19 6.52
N ALA A 94 -15.74 -1.47 6.80
CA ALA A 94 -15.01 -1.89 8.00
C ALA A 94 -13.62 -1.26 8.08
N THR A 95 -12.84 -1.30 6.99
CA THR A 95 -11.51 -0.67 6.91
C THR A 95 -11.56 0.83 7.20
N ASN A 96 -12.49 1.54 6.55
CA ASN A 96 -12.67 2.97 6.78
C ASN A 96 -13.14 3.26 8.22
N LEU A 97 -14.01 2.43 8.79
CA LEU A 97 -14.53 2.62 10.13
C LEU A 97 -13.42 2.52 11.20
N HIS A 98 -12.64 1.45 11.21
CA HIS A 98 -11.58 1.31 12.22
C HIS A 98 -10.50 2.40 12.05
N THR A 99 -10.26 2.88 10.83
CA THR A 99 -9.37 4.03 10.58
C THR A 99 -9.89 5.31 11.23
N LEU A 100 -11.20 5.61 11.10
CA LEU A 100 -11.80 6.77 11.76
C LEU A 100 -11.72 6.67 13.29
N ILE A 101 -11.87 5.47 13.84
CA ILE A 101 -11.79 5.23 15.29
C ILE A 101 -10.34 5.37 15.77
N SER A 102 -9.37 4.70 15.12
CA SER A 102 -7.98 4.69 15.56
C SER A 102 -7.30 6.06 15.43
N GLN A 103 -7.75 6.90 14.49
CA GLN A 103 -7.31 8.28 14.36
C GLN A 103 -8.00 9.25 15.34
N GLY A 104 -8.96 8.77 16.14
CA GLY A 104 -9.73 9.60 17.06
C GLY A 104 -10.67 10.59 16.36
N VAL A 105 -11.01 10.35 15.09
CA VAL A 105 -11.92 11.20 14.30
C VAL A 105 -13.37 11.04 14.77
N ILE A 106 -13.71 9.84 15.28
CA ILE A 106 -14.97 9.59 15.96
C ILE A 106 -14.73 9.11 17.39
N GLU A 107 -15.58 9.55 18.31
CA GLU A 107 -15.58 9.10 19.69
C GLU A 107 -16.36 7.79 19.84
N THR A 108 -15.79 6.87 20.61
CA THR A 108 -16.37 5.59 21.02
C THR A 108 -15.98 5.33 22.47
N ASP A 109 -16.74 4.48 23.18
CA ASP A 109 -16.48 4.20 24.59
C ASP A 109 -15.15 3.46 24.80
N ASN A 110 -14.74 2.62 23.83
CA ASN A 110 -13.51 1.85 23.89
C ASN A 110 -12.89 1.70 22.48
N PRO A 111 -12.19 2.74 21.98
CA PRO A 111 -11.72 2.78 20.60
C PRO A 111 -10.72 1.67 20.28
N GLU A 112 -9.85 1.32 21.24
CA GLU A 112 -8.91 0.22 21.11
C GLU A 112 -9.62 -1.12 20.89
N LYS A 113 -10.62 -1.42 21.73
CA LYS A 113 -11.40 -2.65 21.58
C LYS A 113 -12.19 -2.67 20.28
N ASP A 114 -12.86 -1.56 19.94
CA ASP A 114 -13.71 -1.48 18.75
C ASP A 114 -12.90 -1.72 17.47
N VAL A 115 -11.70 -1.14 17.39
CA VAL A 115 -10.77 -1.35 16.27
C VAL A 115 -10.36 -2.81 16.16
N ILE A 116 -9.98 -3.44 17.28
CA ILE A 116 -9.56 -4.85 17.28
C ILE A 116 -10.72 -5.78 16.90
N ASP A 117 -11.93 -5.54 17.44
CA ASP A 117 -13.12 -6.33 17.11
C ASP A 117 -13.45 -6.25 15.60
N ILE A 118 -13.32 -5.07 14.99
CA ILE A 118 -13.54 -4.88 13.54
C ILE A 118 -12.50 -5.67 12.74
N VAL A 119 -11.21 -5.56 13.09
CA VAL A 119 -10.11 -6.21 12.38
C VAL A 119 -10.16 -7.74 12.54
N GLU A 120 -10.47 -8.24 13.73
CA GLU A 120 -10.72 -9.67 13.96
C GLU A 120 -11.91 -10.16 13.13
N GLY A 121 -12.96 -9.35 12.99
CA GLY A 121 -14.10 -9.64 12.11
C GLY A 121 -13.71 -9.73 10.63
N LEU A 122 -12.80 -8.89 10.15
CA LEU A 122 -12.24 -8.97 8.79
C LEU A 122 -11.42 -10.25 8.60
N ILE A 123 -10.55 -10.58 9.56
CA ILE A 123 -9.75 -11.81 9.55
C ILE A 123 -10.63 -13.05 9.56
N ALA A 124 -11.69 -13.07 10.38
CA ALA A 124 -12.63 -14.20 10.46
C ALA A 124 -13.37 -14.43 9.13
N GLN A 125 -13.58 -13.37 8.34
CA GLN A 125 -14.15 -13.44 6.99
C GLN A 125 -13.11 -13.79 5.91
N GLY A 126 -11.84 -13.97 6.27
CA GLY A 126 -10.75 -14.26 5.34
C GLY A 126 -10.30 -13.07 4.51
N ILE A 127 -10.67 -11.84 4.91
CA ILE A 127 -10.28 -10.63 4.17
C ILE A 127 -8.77 -10.38 4.34
N PRO A 128 -7.98 -10.37 3.24
CA PRO A 128 -6.53 -10.22 3.33
C PRO A 128 -6.10 -8.90 4.01
N GLY A 129 -6.83 -7.81 3.74
CA GLY A 129 -6.63 -6.51 4.39
C GLY A 129 -6.71 -6.55 5.92
N GLY A 130 -7.59 -7.37 6.52
CA GLY A 130 -7.68 -7.47 7.99
C GLY A 130 -6.41 -8.03 8.63
N TYR A 131 -5.71 -8.95 7.94
CA TYR A 131 -4.40 -9.42 8.41
C TYR A 131 -3.34 -8.31 8.32
N TYR A 132 -3.39 -7.48 7.27
CA TYR A 132 -2.49 -6.34 7.12
C TYR A 132 -2.72 -5.30 8.21
N ASP A 133 -3.99 -4.97 8.50
CA ASP A 133 -4.37 -4.02 9.54
C ASP A 133 -3.95 -4.51 10.95
N MET A 134 -4.18 -5.79 11.27
CA MET A 134 -3.70 -6.39 12.54
C MET A 134 -2.17 -6.35 12.67
N GLY A 135 -1.45 -6.49 11.55
CA GLY A 135 0.00 -6.33 11.52
C GLY A 135 0.43 -4.97 12.07
N HIS A 136 -0.16 -3.89 11.57
CA HIS A 136 0.11 -2.53 12.05
C HIS A 136 -0.27 -2.35 13.53
N TYR A 137 -1.43 -2.84 13.95
CA TYR A 137 -1.84 -2.73 15.36
C TYR A 137 -0.92 -3.51 16.32
N LEU A 138 -0.33 -4.63 15.88
CA LEU A 138 0.71 -5.34 16.64
C LEU A 138 2.06 -4.62 16.63
N GLU A 139 2.42 -3.91 15.55
CA GLU A 139 3.64 -3.09 15.53
C GLU A 139 3.53 -1.89 16.47
N GLU A 140 2.36 -1.27 16.55
CA GLU A 140 2.12 -0.09 17.38
C GLU A 140 1.73 -0.43 18.82
N GLY A 141 1.13 -1.61 19.06
CA GLY A 141 0.58 -1.99 20.35
C GLY A 141 -0.76 -1.31 20.69
N TYR A 142 -1.57 -1.00 19.68
CA TYR A 142 -2.87 -0.34 19.85
C TYR A 142 -3.98 -1.37 20.05
N GLY A 143 -4.58 -1.42 21.24
CA GLY A 143 -5.60 -2.42 21.62
C GLY A 143 -5.11 -3.86 21.75
N VAL A 144 -3.85 -4.13 21.37
CA VAL A 144 -3.15 -5.41 21.55
C VAL A 144 -1.75 -5.17 22.10
N LYS A 145 -1.16 -6.17 22.74
CA LYS A 145 0.24 -6.07 23.19
C LYS A 145 1.15 -5.99 21.96
N GLN A 146 2.01 -4.97 21.94
CA GLN A 146 3.03 -4.78 20.89
C GLN A 146 3.89 -6.04 20.71
N ASP A 147 3.99 -6.51 19.47
CA ASP A 147 4.74 -7.71 19.10
C ASP A 147 5.11 -7.69 17.61
N GLY A 148 6.30 -7.17 17.30
CA GLY A 148 6.78 -7.07 15.92
C GLY A 148 7.00 -8.43 15.22
N SER A 149 7.28 -9.49 15.98
CA SER A 149 7.43 -10.83 15.37
C SER A 149 6.09 -11.38 14.90
N ARG A 150 5.04 -11.21 15.72
CA ARG A 150 3.68 -11.54 15.31
C ARG A 150 3.22 -10.63 14.18
N ALA A 151 3.49 -9.33 14.24
CA ALA A 151 3.15 -8.42 13.15
C ALA A 151 3.70 -8.88 11.79
N ASN A 152 4.98 -9.24 11.74
CA ASN A 152 5.61 -9.79 10.52
C ASN A 152 4.90 -11.06 10.00
N ALA A 153 4.44 -11.92 10.90
CA ALA A 153 3.65 -13.10 10.51
C ALA A 153 2.28 -12.72 9.94
N TYR A 154 1.63 -11.70 10.49
CA TYR A 154 0.35 -11.15 9.98
C TYR A 154 0.51 -10.50 8.60
N PHE A 155 1.53 -9.64 8.42
CA PHE A 155 1.85 -9.08 7.11
C PHE A 155 2.17 -10.16 6.08
N ARG A 156 2.95 -11.17 6.47
CA ARG A 156 3.27 -12.29 5.58
C ARG A 156 2.00 -13.03 5.16
N ARG A 157 1.11 -13.31 6.12
CA ARG A 157 -0.17 -13.96 5.84
C ARG A 157 -1.04 -13.13 4.89
N ALA A 158 -1.12 -11.81 5.09
CA ALA A 158 -1.84 -10.92 4.20
C ALA A 158 -1.26 -10.95 2.76
N ALA A 159 0.08 -10.94 2.64
CA ALA A 159 0.77 -11.00 1.35
C ALA A 159 0.52 -12.32 0.61
N ASP A 160 0.57 -13.44 1.33
CA ASP A 160 0.30 -14.78 0.80
C ASP A 160 -1.19 -14.95 0.40
N LEU A 161 -2.10 -14.21 1.03
CA LEU A 161 -3.51 -14.12 0.63
C LEU A 161 -3.78 -13.08 -0.48
N GLY A 162 -2.72 -12.45 -0.99
CA GLY A 162 -2.79 -11.59 -2.16
C GLY A 162 -2.91 -10.09 -1.88
N ASN A 163 -2.97 -9.64 -0.62
CA ASN A 163 -3.10 -8.21 -0.32
C ASN A 163 -1.91 -7.42 -0.92
N PRO A 164 -2.14 -6.46 -1.82
CA PRO A 164 -1.06 -5.80 -2.54
C PRO A 164 -0.22 -4.89 -1.65
N ASP A 165 -0.81 -4.26 -0.64
CA ASP A 165 -0.08 -3.43 0.33
C ASP A 165 0.87 -4.29 1.17
N ALA A 166 0.41 -5.46 1.62
CA ALA A 166 1.21 -6.44 2.35
C ALA A 166 2.31 -7.05 1.48
N GLN A 167 2.02 -7.41 0.23
CA GLN A 167 3.05 -7.88 -0.71
C GLN A 167 4.16 -6.83 -0.86
N PHE A 168 3.79 -5.56 -1.02
CA PHE A 168 4.76 -4.49 -1.07
C PHE A 168 5.51 -4.32 0.26
N TYR A 169 4.82 -4.31 1.39
CA TYR A 169 5.39 -4.16 2.73
C TYR A 169 6.40 -5.26 3.05
N VAL A 170 6.03 -6.53 2.84
CA VAL A 170 6.94 -7.67 3.05
C VAL A 170 8.13 -7.60 2.09
N SER A 171 7.95 -7.15 0.85
CA SER A 171 9.07 -6.90 -0.07
C SER A 171 10.04 -5.82 0.43
N LYS A 172 9.60 -4.91 1.29
CA LYS A 172 10.45 -3.90 1.93
C LYS A 172 11.16 -4.47 3.15
N LEU A 173 10.49 -5.32 3.94
CA LEU A 173 11.12 -6.04 5.06
C LEU A 173 12.26 -6.97 4.60
N LEU A 174 12.11 -7.58 3.42
CA LEU A 174 13.09 -8.51 2.85
C LEU A 174 14.17 -7.82 2.00
N GLU A 175 14.07 -6.50 1.78
CA GLU A 175 15.03 -5.76 0.96
C GLU A 175 16.42 -5.76 1.60
N GLY A 176 17.47 -5.98 0.80
CA GLY A 176 18.86 -6.06 1.28
C GLY A 176 19.28 -7.45 1.76
N ILE A 177 18.35 -8.40 1.90
CA ILE A 177 18.67 -9.82 2.11
C ILE A 177 18.97 -10.43 0.74
N GLU A 178 20.25 -10.73 0.47
CA GLU A 178 20.72 -11.23 -0.84
C GLU A 178 19.93 -12.46 -1.31
N SER A 179 19.69 -13.41 -0.42
CA SER A 179 18.95 -14.64 -0.75
C SER A 179 17.44 -14.44 -0.95
N ALA A 180 16.90 -13.24 -0.69
CA ALA A 180 15.49 -12.90 -0.88
C ALA A 180 15.25 -12.04 -2.14
N GLU A 181 16.28 -11.71 -2.93
CA GLU A 181 16.17 -10.78 -4.07
C GLU A 181 15.06 -11.16 -5.06
N GLU A 182 14.97 -12.45 -5.43
CA GLU A 182 13.92 -12.96 -6.33
C GLU A 182 12.52 -12.85 -5.70
N THR A 183 12.41 -13.12 -4.40
CA THR A 183 11.15 -13.00 -3.65
C THR A 183 10.69 -11.56 -3.59
N VAL A 184 11.57 -10.63 -3.23
CA VAL A 184 11.31 -9.18 -3.20
C VAL A 184 10.80 -8.71 -4.57
N THR A 185 11.50 -9.11 -5.63
CA THR A 185 11.16 -8.76 -7.01
C THR A 185 9.79 -9.31 -7.41
N SER A 186 9.51 -10.57 -7.06
CA SER A 186 8.23 -11.24 -7.37
C SER A 186 7.06 -10.63 -6.60
N MET A 187 7.23 -10.29 -5.33
CA MET A 187 6.22 -9.59 -4.52
C MET A 187 5.89 -8.21 -5.09
N ARG A 188 6.91 -7.42 -5.47
CA ARG A 188 6.71 -6.10 -6.09
C ARG A 188 5.99 -6.20 -7.43
N ARG A 189 6.35 -7.17 -8.27
CA ARG A 189 5.66 -7.43 -9.54
C ARG A 189 4.20 -7.83 -9.31
N CYS A 190 3.95 -8.69 -8.33
CA CYS A 190 2.58 -9.13 -7.98
C CYS A 190 1.72 -7.94 -7.54
N ALA A 191 2.20 -7.16 -6.57
CA ALA A 191 1.51 -5.96 -6.09
C ALA A 191 1.30 -4.91 -7.20
N MET A 192 2.30 -4.70 -8.06
CA MET A 192 2.18 -3.84 -9.24
C MET A 192 1.03 -4.28 -10.16
N ASN A 193 0.95 -5.57 -10.48
CA ASN A 193 -0.08 -6.11 -11.36
C ASN A 193 -1.50 -6.00 -10.77
N GLN A 194 -1.61 -5.84 -9.45
CA GLN A 194 -2.86 -5.59 -8.74
C GLN A 194 -3.20 -4.09 -8.57
N GLY A 195 -2.35 -3.20 -9.07
CA GLY A 195 -2.60 -1.76 -9.03
C GLY A 195 -1.87 -0.98 -7.94
N HIS A 196 -0.86 -1.57 -7.29
CA HIS A 196 -0.08 -0.87 -6.26
C HIS A 196 0.98 0.05 -6.87
N ALA A 197 0.75 1.36 -6.83
CA ALA A 197 1.57 2.36 -7.52
C ALA A 197 3.02 2.42 -7.03
N GLN A 198 3.27 2.31 -5.71
CA GLN A 198 4.63 2.35 -5.17
C GLN A 198 5.42 1.06 -5.46
N ALA A 199 4.77 -0.11 -5.42
CA ALA A 199 5.37 -1.37 -5.84
C ALA A 199 5.80 -1.33 -7.31
N ALA A 200 4.96 -0.78 -8.18
CA ALA A 200 5.29 -0.56 -9.59
C ALA A 200 6.51 0.35 -9.77
N PHE A 201 6.55 1.47 -9.05
CA PHE A 201 7.70 2.38 -9.06
C PHE A 201 8.99 1.68 -8.60
N ASN A 202 8.95 1.00 -7.45
CA ASN A 202 10.13 0.31 -6.90
C ASN A 202 10.58 -0.86 -7.79
N TYR A 203 9.64 -1.58 -8.41
CA TYR A 203 9.94 -2.61 -9.40
C TYR A 203 10.64 -2.01 -10.63
N GLY A 204 10.16 -0.87 -11.12
CA GLY A 204 10.77 -0.15 -12.24
C GLY A 204 12.19 0.33 -11.94
N VAL A 205 12.42 0.89 -10.75
CA VAL A 205 13.76 1.29 -10.30
C VAL A 205 14.69 0.09 -10.26
N TYR A 206 14.24 -1.02 -9.69
CA TYR A 206 15.04 -2.25 -9.61
C TYR A 206 15.39 -2.80 -11.01
N MET A 207 14.42 -2.90 -11.91
CA MET A 207 14.65 -3.38 -13.29
C MET A 207 15.60 -2.48 -14.06
N LYS A 208 15.53 -1.17 -13.83
CA LYS A 208 16.45 -0.21 -14.41
C LYS A 208 17.89 -0.43 -13.92
N VAL A 209 18.09 -0.62 -12.62
CA VAL A 209 19.42 -0.89 -12.03
C VAL A 209 20.01 -2.19 -12.59
N ARG A 210 19.17 -3.19 -12.85
CA ARG A 210 19.55 -4.45 -13.52
C ARG A 210 19.83 -4.30 -15.04
N GLY A 211 19.67 -3.10 -15.60
CA GLY A 211 19.84 -2.82 -17.03
C GLY A 211 18.68 -3.29 -17.91
N ASN A 212 17.57 -3.77 -17.33
CA ASN A 212 16.38 -4.17 -18.06
C ASN A 212 15.44 -2.97 -18.27
N TYR A 213 15.84 -2.06 -19.17
CA TYR A 213 15.08 -0.85 -19.45
C TYR A 213 13.66 -1.09 -19.98
N PRO A 214 13.39 -2.06 -20.89
CA PRO A 214 12.03 -2.32 -21.37
C PRO A 214 11.07 -2.65 -20.22
N GLU A 215 11.48 -3.51 -19.30
CA GLU A 215 10.65 -3.87 -18.15
C GLU A 215 10.51 -2.72 -17.14
N ALA A 216 11.59 -1.95 -16.94
CA ALA A 216 11.53 -0.74 -16.11
C ALA A 216 10.51 0.28 -16.62
N ILE A 217 10.50 0.54 -17.93
CA ILE A 217 9.55 1.47 -18.57
C ILE A 217 8.11 0.96 -18.42
N GLN A 218 7.88 -0.35 -18.61
CA GLN A 218 6.56 -0.95 -18.38
C GLN A 218 6.09 -0.79 -16.93
N ALA A 219 7.00 -0.99 -15.97
CA ALA A 219 6.72 -0.82 -14.56
C ALA A 219 6.41 0.63 -14.19
N PHE A 220 7.17 1.60 -14.72
CA PHE A 220 6.86 3.01 -14.53
C PHE A 220 5.54 3.41 -15.21
N GLN A 221 5.20 2.82 -16.37
CA GLN A 221 3.91 3.05 -17.03
C GLN A 221 2.77 2.56 -16.13
N ALA A 222 2.90 1.35 -15.57
CA ALA A 222 1.97 0.81 -14.59
C ALA A 222 1.88 1.71 -13.34
N GLY A 223 3.03 2.16 -12.81
CA GLY A 223 3.06 3.08 -11.68
C GLY A 223 2.29 4.37 -11.96
N ALA A 224 2.51 5.00 -13.12
CA ALA A 224 1.78 6.20 -13.52
C ALA A 224 0.28 5.93 -13.71
N ARG A 225 -0.09 4.78 -14.32
CA ARG A 225 -1.48 4.30 -14.43
C ARG A 225 -2.19 4.28 -13.08
N TYR A 226 -1.48 3.82 -12.05
CA TYR A 226 -2.02 3.64 -10.70
C TYR A 226 -1.83 4.83 -9.76
N GLY A 227 -1.27 5.95 -10.24
CA GLY A 227 -1.18 7.21 -9.51
C GLY A 227 0.21 7.63 -9.04
N SER A 228 1.27 6.87 -9.36
CA SER A 228 2.65 7.23 -9.01
C SER A 228 3.16 8.41 -9.83
N ARG A 229 3.19 9.60 -9.22
CA ARG A 229 3.81 10.81 -9.80
C ARG A 229 5.30 10.64 -10.07
N ASN A 230 5.97 9.85 -9.23
CA ASN A 230 7.40 9.54 -9.39
C ASN A 230 7.61 8.74 -10.68
N SER A 231 6.76 7.74 -10.94
CA SER A 231 6.84 6.96 -12.17
C SER A 231 6.60 7.82 -13.42
N ALA A 232 5.61 8.71 -13.38
CA ALA A 232 5.38 9.68 -14.47
C ALA A 232 6.59 10.61 -14.67
N SER A 233 7.24 11.05 -13.58
CA SER A 233 8.46 11.86 -13.66
C SER A 233 9.65 11.10 -14.26
N PHE A 234 9.85 9.84 -13.89
CA PHE A 234 10.91 9.00 -14.45
C PHE A 234 10.73 8.81 -15.96
N LEU A 235 9.50 8.58 -16.42
CA LEU A 235 9.22 8.48 -17.86
C LEU A 235 9.37 9.82 -18.57
N ARG A 236 8.94 10.93 -17.95
CA ARG A 236 9.16 12.29 -18.51
C ARG A 236 10.64 12.53 -18.79
N GLU A 237 11.49 12.34 -17.79
CA GLU A 237 12.93 12.59 -17.93
C GLU A 237 13.59 11.55 -18.84
N GLY A 238 13.13 10.30 -18.75
CA GLY A 238 13.63 9.19 -19.57
C GLY A 238 13.40 9.35 -21.07
N PHE A 239 12.32 10.04 -21.47
CA PHE A 239 12.07 10.40 -22.87
C PHE A 239 12.74 11.72 -23.29
N SER A 240 13.43 12.44 -22.40
CA SER A 240 14.13 13.69 -22.73
C SER A 240 15.64 13.58 -22.82
N THR A 241 16.23 12.41 -22.52
CA THR A 241 17.68 12.21 -22.56
C THR A 241 18.08 10.94 -23.31
N THR A 242 19.20 11.03 -24.04
CA THR A 242 19.96 9.89 -24.57
C THR A 242 21.36 9.82 -23.96
N ASP A 243 21.68 10.72 -23.03
CA ASP A 243 22.98 10.80 -22.39
C ASP A 243 23.14 9.65 -21.39
N ALA A 244 24.04 8.71 -21.69
CA ALA A 244 24.31 7.57 -20.82
C ALA A 244 24.98 7.97 -19.50
N SER A 245 25.52 9.19 -19.39
CA SER A 245 26.06 9.72 -18.13
C SER A 245 24.97 10.20 -17.18
N ASP A 246 23.74 10.44 -17.67
CA ASP A 246 22.55 10.60 -16.83
C ASP A 246 22.08 9.22 -16.35
N GLU A 247 22.85 8.62 -15.45
CA GLU A 247 22.57 7.28 -14.95
C GLU A 247 21.17 7.21 -14.31
N GLN A 248 20.60 8.31 -13.83
CA GLN A 248 19.29 8.31 -13.18
C GLN A 248 18.15 8.14 -14.18
N TYR A 249 18.21 8.80 -15.33
CA TYR A 249 17.12 8.83 -16.31
C TYR A 249 17.44 8.18 -17.66
N TYR A 250 18.66 7.64 -17.85
CA TYR A 250 18.97 6.87 -19.04
C TYR A 250 18.21 5.54 -19.10
N PHE A 251 17.50 5.33 -20.22
CA PHE A 251 16.72 4.11 -20.52
C PHE A 251 17.03 3.48 -21.89
N ALA A 252 18.10 3.92 -22.57
CA ALA A 252 18.40 3.53 -23.95
C ALA A 252 17.23 3.76 -24.94
N LEU A 253 16.44 4.81 -24.70
CA LEU A 253 15.36 5.25 -25.57
C LEU A 253 15.83 6.43 -26.44
N PRO A 254 15.27 6.61 -27.65
CA PRO A 254 15.43 7.87 -28.36
C PRO A 254 14.69 8.98 -27.62
N VAL A 255 15.17 10.21 -27.75
CA VAL A 255 14.44 11.40 -27.29
C VAL A 255 13.08 11.46 -27.98
N ASP A 256 12.03 11.67 -27.19
CA ASP A 256 10.68 11.94 -27.65
C ASP A 256 10.03 13.03 -26.76
N ASP A 257 10.22 14.28 -27.18
CA ASP A 257 9.69 15.45 -26.47
C ASP A 257 8.17 15.42 -26.32
N LYS A 258 7.45 14.81 -27.27
CA LYS A 258 5.98 14.71 -27.22
C LYS A 258 5.55 13.72 -26.14
N ARG A 259 6.19 12.55 -26.02
CA ARG A 259 5.94 11.60 -24.92
C ARG A 259 6.33 12.21 -23.59
N SER A 260 7.51 12.84 -23.52
CA SER A 260 7.96 13.54 -22.32
C SER A 260 6.93 14.58 -21.85
N LEU A 261 6.39 15.38 -22.78
CA LEU A 261 5.33 16.35 -22.47
C LEU A 261 4.04 15.70 -21.96
N ARG A 262 3.59 14.57 -22.54
CA ARG A 262 2.40 13.86 -22.05
C ARG A 262 2.60 13.34 -20.63
N TYR A 263 3.77 12.78 -20.30
CA TYR A 263 4.08 12.38 -18.92
C TYR A 263 4.17 13.57 -17.96
N LYS A 264 4.65 14.73 -18.41
CA LYS A 264 4.58 15.98 -17.63
C LYS A 264 3.13 16.36 -17.30
N GLN A 265 2.22 16.25 -18.27
CA GLN A 265 0.79 16.54 -18.08
C GLN A 265 0.12 15.52 -17.16
N ILE A 266 0.45 14.22 -17.31
CA ILE A 266 0.01 13.15 -16.39
C ILE A 266 0.48 13.44 -14.96
N GLY A 267 1.75 13.76 -14.75
CA GLY A 267 2.28 14.08 -13.43
C GLY A 267 1.62 15.31 -12.80
N ALA A 268 1.30 16.33 -13.62
CA ALA A 268 0.56 17.51 -13.18
C ALA A 268 -0.89 17.19 -12.78
N PHE A 269 -1.57 16.34 -13.56
CA PHE A 269 -2.91 15.84 -13.26
C PHE A 269 -2.93 15.05 -11.94
N LEU A 270 -2.05 14.06 -11.79
CA LEU A 270 -1.92 13.26 -10.58
C LEU A 270 -1.65 14.14 -9.35
N ARG A 271 -0.78 15.15 -9.47
CA ARG A 271 -0.53 16.11 -8.39
C ARG A 271 -1.78 16.92 -8.02
N ARG A 272 -2.55 17.38 -9.01
CA ARG A 272 -3.73 18.23 -8.77
C ARG A 272 -4.83 17.47 -8.01
N TYR A 273 -4.99 16.18 -8.28
CA TYR A 273 -6.08 15.36 -7.76
C TYR A 273 -5.61 14.24 -6.82
N ASP A 274 -4.41 14.38 -6.25
CA ASP A 274 -3.77 13.39 -5.37
C ASP A 274 -4.64 13.07 -4.15
N ALA A 275 -5.16 14.11 -3.48
CA ALA A 275 -6.05 13.99 -2.33
C ALA A 275 -7.38 13.27 -2.65
N LEU A 276 -7.73 13.14 -3.92
CA LEU A 276 -8.93 12.42 -4.38
C LEU A 276 -8.61 11.03 -4.93
N GLY A 277 -7.35 10.58 -4.84
CA GLY A 277 -6.91 9.27 -5.32
C GLY A 277 -6.93 9.14 -6.84
N ALA A 278 -6.53 10.19 -7.57
CA ALA A 278 -6.51 10.17 -9.02
C ALA A 278 -5.62 9.07 -9.60
N LYS A 279 -6.12 8.44 -10.67
CA LYS A 279 -5.45 7.40 -11.46
C LYS A 279 -5.58 7.74 -12.95
N VAL A 280 -4.80 7.07 -13.79
CA VAL A 280 -4.81 7.25 -15.24
C VAL A 280 -5.07 5.90 -15.92
N PRO A 281 -6.28 5.33 -15.80
CA PRO A 281 -6.58 4.01 -16.36
C PRO A 281 -6.41 3.97 -17.89
N ASP A 282 -6.60 5.11 -18.53
CA ASP A 282 -6.50 5.35 -19.97
C ASP A 282 -5.08 5.70 -20.46
N ILE A 283 -4.05 5.47 -19.62
CA ILE A 283 -2.68 5.92 -19.91
C ILE A 283 -2.13 5.38 -21.25
N ASP A 284 -2.51 4.17 -21.67
CA ASP A 284 -2.04 3.60 -22.94
C ASP A 284 -2.79 4.17 -24.15
N GLN A 285 -3.97 4.77 -23.95
CA GLN A 285 -4.66 5.57 -24.96
C GLN A 285 -4.10 7.00 -24.99
N ILE A 286 -3.51 7.49 -23.90
CA ILE A 286 -2.89 8.81 -23.81
C ILE A 286 -1.44 8.78 -24.31
N VAL A 287 -0.62 7.85 -23.86
CA VAL A 287 0.83 7.79 -24.14
C VAL A 287 1.28 6.32 -24.21
N PRO A 288 0.94 5.59 -25.29
CA PRO A 288 1.42 4.23 -25.45
C PRO A 288 2.95 4.22 -25.55
N LEU A 289 3.54 3.19 -24.95
CA LEU A 289 4.99 2.98 -24.98
C LEU A 289 5.49 2.71 -26.42
N PRO A 290 6.73 3.08 -26.76
CA PRO A 290 7.34 2.70 -28.03
C PRO A 290 7.29 1.17 -28.27
N PRO A 291 7.14 0.72 -29.52
CA PRO A 291 7.25 1.49 -30.77
C PRO A 291 5.93 2.15 -31.22
N ALA A 292 4.83 2.04 -30.46
CA ALA A 292 3.53 2.57 -30.87
C ALA A 292 3.56 4.09 -31.05
N LYS A 293 3.00 4.61 -32.15
CA LYS A 293 2.90 6.06 -32.38
C LYS A 293 1.95 6.70 -31.37
N LEU A 294 2.21 7.95 -31.01
CA LEU A 294 1.30 8.72 -30.16
C LEU A 294 -0.04 8.95 -30.88
N PRO A 295 -1.18 8.59 -30.26
CA PRO A 295 -2.50 8.87 -30.82
C PRO A 295 -2.86 10.35 -30.64
N GLU A 296 -3.89 10.82 -31.34
CA GLU A 296 -4.53 12.10 -31.00
C GLU A 296 -5.10 12.02 -29.57
N TRP A 297 -4.97 13.12 -28.82
CA TRP A 297 -5.44 13.19 -27.44
C TRP A 297 -5.96 14.59 -27.13
N ASP A 298 -7.15 14.66 -26.54
CA ASP A 298 -7.88 15.90 -26.24
C ASP A 298 -7.37 16.64 -24.99
N GLY A 299 -6.35 16.10 -24.31
CA GLY A 299 -5.79 16.68 -23.09
C GLY A 299 -6.59 16.36 -21.82
N THR A 300 -7.58 15.47 -21.90
CA THR A 300 -8.43 15.09 -20.76
C THR A 300 -8.13 13.68 -20.26
N PHE A 301 -8.66 13.34 -19.09
CA PHE A 301 -8.43 12.04 -18.44
C PHE A 301 -9.77 11.36 -18.16
N GLU A 302 -9.89 10.07 -18.48
CA GLU A 302 -11.11 9.28 -18.25
C GLU A 302 -11.55 9.34 -16.78
N TRP A 303 -10.59 9.30 -15.84
CA TRP A 303 -10.88 9.41 -14.41
C TRP A 303 -11.66 10.69 -14.07
N LEU A 304 -11.27 11.83 -14.66
CA LEU A 304 -11.91 13.11 -14.41
C LEU A 304 -13.29 13.17 -15.08
N LYS A 305 -13.38 12.75 -16.35
CA LYS A 305 -14.66 12.65 -17.09
C LYS A 305 -15.67 11.80 -16.33
N LYS A 306 -15.24 10.64 -15.82
CA LYS A 306 -16.10 9.74 -15.05
C LYS A 306 -16.54 10.39 -13.74
N ARG A 307 -15.63 11.04 -13.01
CA ARG A 307 -15.96 11.73 -11.77
C ARG A 307 -16.99 12.85 -11.98
N GLU A 308 -16.83 13.66 -13.02
CA GLU A 308 -17.71 14.80 -13.31
C GLU A 308 -19.09 14.37 -13.86
N SER A 309 -19.17 13.19 -14.48
CA SER A 309 -20.42 12.65 -15.04
C SER A 309 -21.17 11.68 -14.11
N THR A 310 -20.51 11.16 -13.07
CA THR A 310 -21.15 10.22 -12.13
C THR A 310 -22.09 10.98 -11.21
N PRO A 311 -23.40 10.68 -11.18
CA PRO A 311 -24.33 11.31 -10.26
C PRO A 311 -23.93 10.99 -8.80
N PRO A 312 -24.21 11.89 -7.84
CA PRO A 312 -23.97 11.62 -6.43
C PRO A 312 -24.65 10.32 -5.98
N ALA A 313 -23.99 9.56 -5.10
CA ALA A 313 -24.58 8.37 -4.50
C ALA A 313 -25.92 8.71 -3.84
N GLU A 314 -26.96 7.93 -4.15
CA GLU A 314 -28.29 8.14 -3.59
C GLU A 314 -28.29 7.86 -2.09
N LYS A 315 -29.06 8.67 -1.34
CA LYS A 315 -29.26 8.44 0.09
C LYS A 315 -29.99 7.10 0.30
N PRO A 316 -29.45 6.17 1.11
CA PRO A 316 -30.15 4.95 1.50
C PRO A 316 -31.51 5.26 2.13
N SER A 317 -32.54 4.46 1.81
CA SER A 317 -33.87 4.66 2.39
C SER A 317 -33.87 4.32 3.88
N GLU A 318 -34.59 5.10 4.70
CA GLU A 318 -34.69 4.81 6.14
C GLU A 318 -35.47 3.51 6.41
N ASP A 319 -36.33 3.06 5.48
CA ASP A 319 -36.99 1.75 5.56
C ASP A 319 -35.98 0.60 5.39
N MET A 320 -35.07 0.72 4.41
CA MET A 320 -33.98 -0.25 4.23
C MET A 320 -33.06 -0.28 5.45
N ILE A 321 -32.69 0.88 6.00
CA ILE A 321 -31.87 0.95 7.22
C ILE A 321 -32.59 0.28 8.40
N ARG A 322 -33.88 0.59 8.63
CA ARG A 322 -34.66 -0.04 9.71
C ARG A 322 -34.73 -1.56 9.59
N ALA A 323 -35.00 -2.07 8.39
CA ALA A 323 -35.09 -3.52 8.14
C ALA A 323 -33.75 -4.22 8.42
N LEU A 324 -32.65 -3.67 7.90
CA LEU A 324 -31.29 -4.15 8.13
C LEU A 324 -30.92 -4.10 9.61
N SER A 325 -31.15 -2.97 10.27
CA SER A 325 -30.86 -2.78 11.69
C SER A 325 -31.63 -3.78 12.56
N GLN A 326 -32.89 -4.06 12.24
CA GLN A 326 -33.67 -5.09 12.92
C GLN A 326 -33.08 -6.50 12.71
N GLU A 327 -32.67 -6.84 11.48
CA GLU A 327 -32.06 -8.14 11.18
C GLU A 327 -30.73 -8.34 11.92
N LYS A 328 -29.89 -7.30 11.97
CA LYS A 328 -28.55 -7.34 12.55
C LYS A 328 -28.50 -7.00 14.04
N GLY A 329 -29.63 -6.64 14.65
CA GLY A 329 -29.68 -6.23 16.06
C GLY A 329 -28.92 -4.93 16.33
N LEU A 330 -29.03 -3.95 15.42
CA LEU A 330 -28.38 -2.65 15.50
C LEU A 330 -29.39 -1.53 15.77
N ASP A 331 -28.92 -0.44 16.36
CA ASP A 331 -29.63 0.83 16.41
C ASP A 331 -29.59 1.49 15.00
N PRO A 332 -30.75 1.80 14.38
CA PRO A 332 -30.78 2.41 13.06
C PRO A 332 -30.19 3.81 13.00
N GLU A 333 -30.15 4.56 14.10
CA GLU A 333 -29.62 5.94 14.14
C GLU A 333 -28.10 5.99 14.29
N THR A 334 -27.51 5.00 14.96
CA THR A 334 -26.06 5.00 15.25
C THR A 334 -25.29 3.90 14.52
N GLY A 335 -25.98 2.84 14.10
CA GLY A 335 -25.38 1.61 13.58
C GLY A 335 -24.68 0.76 14.65
N LEU A 336 -24.82 1.08 15.93
CA LEU A 336 -24.23 0.34 17.03
C LEU A 336 -25.08 -0.88 17.42
N PRO A 337 -24.48 -1.96 17.94
CA PRO A 337 -25.24 -3.08 18.49
C PRO A 337 -26.19 -2.66 19.61
N LEU A 338 -27.42 -3.18 19.59
CA LEU A 338 -28.36 -2.99 20.69
C LEU A 338 -27.90 -3.77 21.93
N PRO A 339 -28.15 -3.27 23.16
CA PRO A 339 -27.91 -4.01 24.38
C PRO A 339 -28.65 -5.36 24.35
N LYS A 340 -27.97 -6.44 24.75
CA LYS A 340 -28.53 -7.79 24.83
C LYS A 340 -29.51 -7.95 25.98
#